data_AF-A0A969NL81-F1
#
_entry.id   AF-A0A969NL81-F1
#
_cell.length_a   1.000
_cell.length_b   1.000
_cell.length_c   1.000
_cell.angle_alpha   90.00
_cell.angle_beta   90.00
_cell.angle_gamma   90.00
#
_symmetry.space_group_name_H-M   'P 1'
#
loop_
_entity.id
_entity.type
_entity.pdbx_description
1 polymer ?
#
loop_
_entity_poly.entity_id
_entity_poly.type
_entity_poly.pdbx_seq_one_letter_code
_entity_poly.pdbx_strand_id
1 'polypeptide(L)'
;MNVNPELISKRRILSIDGGGILGTFPAAFLAKLEENLDQPISNYFDLIVGTSTGGIIALGLGMGLSAADILLMYEKSGAAIFGQQQGVFLNYLVNKLRIIRWGFRRKYSSENLRSTLFKLFGDRKLGESKCRLAIPAWNPIAQTVYIYKTAHHPRLRNDYKSLVVDAALATSAAPT
;
A
#
# COMPACT_ATOMS: atom_id res chain seq x y z
N MET A 1 5.58 36.88 -11.02
CA MET A 1 5.67 35.96 -12.18
C MET A 1 4.25 35.71 -12.66
N ASN A 2 3.86 36.28 -13.80
CA ASN A 2 2.55 36.04 -14.41
C ASN A 2 2.56 34.64 -15.02
N VAL A 3 2.06 33.65 -14.29
CA VAL A 3 1.84 32.32 -14.84
C VAL A 3 0.51 32.39 -15.58
N ASN A 4 0.54 32.20 -16.90
CA ASN A 4 -0.65 32.14 -17.73
C ASN A 4 -1.56 30.99 -17.21
N PRO A 5 -2.81 31.25 -16.77
CA PRO A 5 -3.68 30.23 -16.20
C PRO A 5 -3.97 29.08 -17.18
N GLU A 6 -3.86 29.32 -18.49
CA GLU A 6 -4.05 28.32 -19.55
C GLU A 6 -2.91 27.28 -19.64
N LEU A 7 -1.77 27.49 -18.96
CA LEU A 7 -0.63 26.57 -18.95
C LEU A 7 -0.59 25.60 -17.77
N ILE A 8 -1.58 25.63 -16.86
CA ILE A 8 -1.68 24.62 -15.80
C ILE A 8 -2.40 23.40 -16.38
N SER A 9 -1.63 22.50 -17.02
CA SER A 9 -2.16 21.18 -17.41
C SER A 9 -2.79 20.51 -16.19
N LYS A 10 -4.07 20.16 -16.26
CA LYS A 10 -4.79 19.49 -15.17
C LYS A 10 -4.04 18.24 -14.73
N ARG A 11 -3.53 18.23 -13.50
CA ARG A 11 -2.90 17.06 -12.88
C ARG A 11 -3.94 16.22 -12.16
N ARG A 12 -3.87 14.91 -12.32
CA ARG A 12 -4.74 13.94 -11.65
C ARG A 12 -3.93 13.12 -10.66
N ILE A 13 -4.30 13.17 -9.39
CA ILE A 13 -3.61 12.47 -8.31
C ILE A 13 -4.61 11.55 -7.61
N LEU A 14 -4.25 10.28 -7.47
CA LEU A 14 -4.98 9.32 -6.65
C LEU A 14 -4.29 9.18 -5.30
N SER A 15 -5.01 9.42 -4.21
CA SER A 15 -4.51 9.23 -2.84
C SER A 15 -5.29 8.11 -2.16
N ILE A 16 -4.58 7.17 -1.57
CA ILE A 16 -5.15 5.99 -0.93
C ILE A 16 -4.69 5.92 0.52
N ASP A 17 -5.64 6.06 1.44
CA ASP A 17 -5.36 6.04 2.86
C ASP A 17 -4.99 4.63 3.36
N GLY A 18 -4.27 4.60 4.48
CA GLY A 18 -3.99 3.37 5.22
C GLY A 18 -5.21 2.91 6.04
N GLY A 19 -5.16 1.68 6.55
CA GLY A 19 -6.26 1.17 7.38
C GLY A 19 -6.13 -0.28 7.86
N GLY A 20 -4.95 -0.90 7.77
CA GLY A 20 -4.79 -2.32 8.08
C GLY A 20 -5.73 -3.18 7.23
N ILE A 21 -6.50 -4.04 7.87
CA ILE A 21 -7.49 -4.90 7.19
C ILE A 21 -8.59 -4.11 6.47
N LEU A 22 -8.90 -2.88 6.92
CA LEU A 22 -9.89 -2.01 6.26
C LEU A 22 -9.39 -1.48 4.91
N GLY A 23 -8.12 -1.72 4.53
CA GLY A 23 -7.66 -1.42 3.18
C GLY A 23 -8.27 -2.31 2.09
N THR A 24 -9.04 -3.34 2.44
CA THR A 24 -9.91 -4.05 1.48
C THR A 24 -11.01 -3.15 0.91
N PHE A 25 -11.50 -2.15 1.66
CA PHE A 25 -12.51 -1.22 1.18
C PHE A 25 -12.04 -0.38 -0.03
N PRO A 26 -10.92 0.37 0.04
CA PRO A 26 -10.43 1.09 -1.13
C PRO A 26 -10.05 0.14 -2.28
N ALA A 27 -9.51 -1.05 -2.00
CA ALA A 27 -9.23 -2.04 -3.05
C ALA A 27 -10.51 -2.50 -3.77
N ALA A 28 -11.58 -2.80 -3.03
CA ALA A 28 -12.86 -3.21 -3.59
C ALA A 28 -13.55 -2.09 -4.37
N PHE A 29 -13.50 -0.85 -3.85
CA PHE A 29 -13.98 0.32 -4.56
C PHE A 29 -13.24 0.50 -5.90
N LEU A 30 -11.90 0.42 -5.89
CA LEU A 30 -11.09 0.57 -7.08
C LEU A 30 -11.32 -0.59 -8.07
N ALA A 31 -11.49 -1.82 -7.60
CA ALA A 31 -11.83 -2.96 -8.45
C ALA A 31 -13.17 -2.74 -9.17
N LYS A 32 -14.20 -2.29 -8.44
CA LYS A 32 -15.51 -1.99 -9.03
C LYS A 32 -15.46 -0.79 -9.99
N LEU A 33 -14.64 0.20 -9.68
CA LEU A 33 -14.39 1.33 -10.55
C LEU A 33 -13.73 0.88 -11.86
N GLU A 34 -12.70 0.04 -11.78
CA GLU A 34 -11.93 -0.45 -12.93
C GLU A 34 -12.78 -1.23 -13.95
N GLU A 35 -13.84 -1.90 -13.51
CA GLU A 35 -14.82 -2.56 -14.42
C GLU A 35 -15.48 -1.59 -15.41
N ASN A 36 -15.54 -0.30 -15.07
CA ASN A 36 -16.16 0.74 -15.90
C ASN A 36 -15.11 1.59 -16.65
N LEU A 37 -13.85 1.18 -16.63
CA LEU A 37 -12.74 1.87 -17.27
C LEU A 37 -12.25 1.10 -18.51
N ASP A 38 -11.79 1.83 -19.52
CA ASP A 38 -11.28 1.30 -20.78
C ASP A 38 -9.77 0.99 -20.74
N GLN A 39 -9.08 1.39 -19.67
CA GLN A 39 -7.66 1.15 -19.44
C GLN A 39 -7.38 0.95 -17.94
N PRO A 40 -6.20 0.45 -17.55
CA PRO A 40 -5.83 0.31 -16.13
C PRO A 40 -5.92 1.64 -15.39
N ILE A 41 -6.31 1.60 -14.11
CA ILE A 41 -6.44 2.79 -13.27
C ILE A 41 -5.20 3.69 -13.32
N SER A 42 -4.00 3.10 -13.35
CA SER A 42 -2.74 3.84 -13.35
C SER A 42 -2.51 4.73 -14.58
N ASN A 43 -3.23 4.52 -15.68
CA ASN A 43 -3.15 5.38 -16.87
C ASN A 43 -3.99 6.66 -16.74
N TYR A 44 -4.94 6.73 -15.81
CA TYR A 44 -5.77 7.93 -15.62
C TYR A 44 -5.13 8.96 -14.71
N PHE A 45 -4.07 8.61 -13.98
CA PHE A 45 -3.44 9.44 -12.96
C PHE A 45 -2.00 9.77 -13.31
N ASP A 46 -1.60 11.02 -13.07
CA ASP A 46 -0.21 11.46 -13.19
C ASP A 46 0.65 10.97 -12.02
N LEU A 47 0.02 10.67 -10.87
CA LEU A 47 0.65 10.28 -9.61
C LEU A 47 -0.34 9.47 -8.76
N ILE A 48 0.14 8.38 -8.18
CA ILE A 48 -0.58 7.63 -7.14
C ILE A 48 0.23 7.70 -5.84
N VAL A 49 -0.44 8.05 -4.75
CA VAL A 49 0.14 8.11 -3.42
C VAL A 49 -0.64 7.22 -2.48
N GLY A 50 0.04 6.63 -1.50
CA GLY A 50 -0.65 5.85 -0.49
C GLY A 50 0.20 5.53 0.72
N THR A 51 -0.45 5.37 1.86
CA THR A 51 0.19 5.07 3.15
C THR A 51 -0.25 3.69 3.65
N SER A 52 0.68 2.90 4.19
CA SER A 52 0.39 1.57 4.74
C SER A 52 -0.31 0.67 3.71
N THR A 53 -1.47 0.09 4.03
CA THR A 53 -2.27 -0.71 3.08
C THR A 53 -2.55 0.05 1.77
N GLY A 54 -2.81 1.36 1.85
CA GLY A 54 -2.97 2.22 0.67
C GLY A 54 -1.67 2.37 -0.15
N GLY A 55 -0.52 2.32 0.51
CA GLY A 55 0.79 2.31 -0.15
C GLY A 55 1.03 1.01 -0.94
N ILE A 56 0.61 -0.14 -0.40
CA ILE A 56 0.65 -1.43 -1.11
C ILE A 56 -0.26 -1.38 -2.35
N ILE A 57 -1.47 -0.81 -2.22
CA ILE A 57 -2.40 -0.65 -3.35
C ILE A 57 -1.79 0.27 -4.42
N ALA A 58 -1.26 1.42 -4.01
CA ALA A 58 -0.59 2.37 -4.90
C ALA A 58 0.57 1.72 -5.67
N LEU A 59 1.42 0.96 -4.97
CA LEU A 59 2.51 0.19 -5.58
C LEU A 59 1.98 -0.84 -6.57
N GLY A 60 0.92 -1.57 -6.24
CA GLY A 60 0.26 -2.53 -7.13
C GLY A 60 -0.19 -1.90 -8.44
N LEU A 61 -0.96 -0.82 -8.34
CA LEU A 61 -1.47 -0.09 -9.51
C LEU A 61 -0.34 0.50 -10.35
N GLY A 62 0.68 1.10 -9.71
CA GLY A 62 1.86 1.64 -10.40
C GLY A 62 2.66 0.57 -11.14
N MET A 63 2.71 -0.63 -10.57
CA MET A 63 3.32 -1.80 -11.20
C MET A 63 2.45 -2.46 -12.29
N GLY A 64 1.29 -1.87 -12.59
CA GLY A 64 0.38 -2.33 -13.65
C GLY A 64 -0.46 -3.56 -13.27
N LEU A 65 -0.63 -3.86 -11.98
CA LEU A 65 -1.61 -4.84 -11.53
C LEU A 65 -3.02 -4.25 -11.61
N SER A 66 -4.01 -5.09 -11.88
CA SER A 66 -5.42 -4.67 -11.78
C SER A 66 -5.81 -4.47 -10.32
N ALA A 67 -6.78 -3.60 -10.07
CA ALA A 67 -7.35 -3.43 -8.73
C ALA A 67 -8.03 -4.73 -8.26
N ALA A 68 -8.55 -5.54 -9.18
CA ALA A 68 -9.10 -6.87 -8.88
C ALA A 68 -8.01 -7.84 -8.36
N ASP A 69 -6.82 -7.87 -8.97
CA ASP A 69 -5.71 -8.71 -8.49
C ASP A 69 -5.24 -8.30 -7.10
N ILE A 70 -5.21 -6.99 -6.84
CA ILE A 70 -4.85 -6.43 -5.53
C ILE A 70 -5.90 -6.81 -4.47
N LEU A 71 -7.19 -6.71 -4.80
CA LEU A 71 -8.27 -7.14 -3.93
C LEU A 71 -8.18 -8.64 -3.63
N LEU A 72 -8.01 -9.47 -4.66
CA LEU A 72 -7.89 -10.92 -4.53
C LEU A 72 -6.70 -11.32 -3.65
N MET A 73 -5.60 -10.58 -3.72
CA MET A 73 -4.45 -10.77 -2.82
C MET A 73 -4.85 -10.55 -1.36
N TYR A 74 -5.60 -9.48 -1.05
CA TYR A 74 -6.10 -9.23 0.31
C TYR A 74 -7.15 -10.24 0.76
N GLU A 75 -8.00 -10.75 -0.13
CA GLU A 75 -8.97 -11.79 0.22
C GLU A 75 -8.29 -13.11 0.56
N LYS A 76 -7.33 -13.54 -0.27
CA LYS A 76 -6.59 -14.79 -0.07
C LYS A 76 -5.60 -14.72 1.08
N SER A 77 -4.92 -13.58 1.22
CA SER A 77 -3.84 -13.42 2.19
C SER A 77 -4.29 -12.69 3.45
N GLY A 78 -5.51 -12.15 3.51
CA GLY A 78 -5.98 -11.33 4.61
C GLY A 78 -5.98 -12.05 5.95
N ALA A 79 -6.34 -13.33 5.97
CA ALA A 79 -6.26 -14.15 7.19
C ALA A 79 -4.80 -14.32 7.69
N ALA A 80 -3.84 -14.45 6.77
CA ALA A 80 -2.42 -14.65 7.10
C ALA A 80 -1.67 -13.34 7.37
N ILE A 81 -2.01 -12.26 6.67
CA ILE A 81 -1.42 -10.92 6.81
C ILE A 81 -2.00 -10.22 8.03
N PHE A 82 -3.31 -10.26 8.22
CA PHE A 82 -4.00 -9.54 9.28
C PHE A 82 -4.35 -10.41 10.49
N GLY A 83 -3.92 -11.67 10.52
CA GLY A 83 -4.07 -12.56 11.66
C GLY A 83 -5.51 -12.69 12.12
N GLN A 84 -6.44 -12.84 11.16
CA GLN A 84 -7.86 -12.82 11.46
C GLN A 84 -8.19 -13.95 12.43
N GLN A 85 -8.50 -13.56 13.66
CA GLN A 85 -9.10 -14.42 14.67
C GLN A 85 -10.33 -15.08 14.07
N GLN A 86 -10.25 -16.38 13.86
CA GLN A 86 -11.41 -17.20 13.63
C GLN A 86 -12.39 -16.98 14.80
N GLY A 87 -13.57 -16.46 14.49
CA GLY A 87 -14.71 -16.42 15.40
C GLY A 87 -14.94 -15.08 16.10
N VAL A 88 -15.74 -14.23 15.46
CA VAL A 88 -16.50 -13.17 16.16
C VAL A 88 -17.30 -13.76 17.34
N PHE A 89 -17.73 -15.03 17.23
CA PHE A 89 -18.39 -15.79 18.30
C PHE A 89 -17.45 -16.20 19.45
N LEU A 90 -16.21 -16.58 19.15
CA LEU A 90 -15.20 -16.96 20.15
C LEU A 90 -14.73 -15.74 20.96
N ASN A 91 -14.63 -14.58 20.32
CA ASN A 91 -14.24 -13.32 20.97
C ASN A 91 -15.25 -12.82 22.03
N TYR A 92 -16.53 -13.15 21.90
CA TYR A 92 -17.53 -12.82 22.92
C TYR A 92 -17.29 -13.59 24.23
N LEU A 93 -16.98 -14.90 24.14
CA LEU A 93 -16.66 -15.74 25.29
C LEU A 93 -15.31 -15.38 25.94
N VAL A 94 -14.31 -15.04 25.13
CA VAL A 94 -12.94 -14.76 25.60
C VAL A 94 -12.81 -13.36 26.24
N ASN A 95 -13.70 -12.42 25.92
CA ASN A 95 -13.70 -11.06 26.48
C ASN A 95 -13.85 -11.01 28.02
N LYS A 96 -14.35 -12.07 28.68
CA LYS A 96 -14.50 -12.15 30.13
C LYS A 96 -13.18 -12.44 30.88
N LEU A 97 -12.13 -12.88 30.17
CA LEU A 97 -10.80 -13.22 30.72
C LEU A 97 -9.73 -12.14 30.45
N ARG A 98 -10.16 -10.91 30.12
CA ARG A 98 -9.35 -9.85 29.47
C ARG A 98 -8.19 -9.24 30.29
N ILE A 99 -8.06 -9.54 31.58
CA ILE A 99 -7.07 -8.86 32.44
C ILE A 99 -5.67 -9.50 32.35
N ILE A 100 -5.56 -10.78 31.95
CA ILE A 100 -4.28 -11.53 32.03
C ILE A 100 -3.46 -11.49 30.72
N ARG A 101 -4.04 -11.02 29.61
CA ARG A 101 -3.47 -11.23 28.26
C ARG A 101 -2.85 -10.02 27.55
N TRP A 102 -2.82 -8.85 28.19
CA TRP A 102 -2.21 -7.64 27.60
C TRP A 102 -0.70 -7.79 27.29
N GLY A 103 0.01 -8.75 27.90
CA GLY A 103 1.42 -9.01 27.66
C GLY A 103 1.77 -10.01 26.54
N PHE A 104 0.79 -10.67 25.90
CA PHE A 104 1.06 -11.89 25.11
C PHE A 104 0.54 -11.92 23.66
N ARG A 105 0.07 -10.81 23.09
CA ARG A 105 -0.24 -10.77 21.65
C ARG A 105 0.91 -10.16 20.85
N ARG A 106 1.94 -10.99 20.65
CA ARG A 106 3.00 -10.75 19.66
C ARG A 106 2.38 -10.64 18.26
N LYS A 107 2.25 -9.38 17.84
CA LYS A 107 2.39 -8.76 16.51
C LYS A 107 2.45 -9.69 15.28
N TYR A 108 1.68 -9.33 14.26
CA TYR A 108 1.72 -9.81 12.87
C TYR A 108 3.06 -10.42 12.45
N SER A 109 3.06 -11.64 11.89
CA SER A 109 4.29 -12.26 11.37
C SER A 109 4.74 -11.51 10.12
N SER A 110 5.78 -10.69 10.26
CA SER A 110 6.44 -9.96 9.16
C SER A 110 6.80 -10.87 7.98
N GLU A 111 7.12 -12.14 8.27
CA GLU A 111 7.50 -13.14 7.26
C GLU A 111 6.36 -13.48 6.29
N ASN A 112 5.12 -13.61 6.78
CA ASN A 112 3.97 -13.91 5.92
C ASN A 112 3.65 -12.73 4.99
N LEU A 113 3.66 -11.51 5.53
CA LEU A 113 3.46 -10.31 4.74
C LEU A 113 4.55 -10.17 3.68
N ARG A 114 5.82 -10.35 4.06
CA ARG A 114 6.95 -10.32 3.12
C ARG A 114 6.80 -11.36 2.02
N SER A 115 6.44 -12.60 2.36
CA SER A 115 6.23 -13.67 1.37
C SER A 115 5.10 -13.33 0.40
N THR A 116 3.98 -12.79 0.88
CA THR A 116 2.87 -12.39 0.00
C THR A 116 3.27 -11.23 -0.90
N LEU A 117 3.92 -10.19 -0.36
CA LEU A 117 4.38 -9.06 -1.15
C LEU A 117 5.42 -9.49 -2.20
N PHE A 118 6.32 -10.41 -1.84
CA PHE A 118 7.30 -10.96 -2.78
C PHE A 118 6.65 -11.78 -3.89
N LYS A 119 5.60 -12.56 -3.60
CA LYS A 119 4.82 -13.24 -4.66
C LYS A 119 4.15 -12.26 -5.62
N LEU A 120 3.75 -11.09 -5.13
CA LEU A 120 3.06 -10.07 -5.91
C LEU A 120 4.01 -9.21 -6.75
N PHE A 121 5.15 -8.83 -6.18
CA PHE A 121 6.07 -7.87 -6.77
C PHE A 121 7.37 -8.48 -7.30
N GLY A 122 7.78 -9.63 -6.79
CA GLY A 122 9.08 -10.24 -7.06
C GLY A 122 10.22 -9.29 -6.75
N ASP A 123 11.22 -9.29 -7.64
CA ASP A 123 12.40 -8.41 -7.57
C ASP A 123 12.20 -7.06 -8.31
N ARG A 124 10.95 -6.68 -8.61
CA ARG A 124 10.68 -5.43 -9.32
C ARG A 124 11.09 -4.21 -8.50
N LYS A 125 11.63 -3.23 -9.22
CA LYS A 125 12.12 -1.98 -8.67
C LYS A 125 11.11 -0.85 -8.90
N LEU A 126 11.13 0.15 -8.02
CA LEU A 126 10.25 1.32 -8.14
C LEU A 126 10.39 2.03 -9.50
N GLY A 127 11.58 2.00 -10.11
CA GLY A 127 11.82 2.60 -11.43
C GLY A 127 11.05 1.95 -12.57
N GLU A 128 10.51 0.73 -12.38
CA GLU A 128 9.73 0.01 -13.38
C GLU A 128 8.24 0.40 -13.37
N SER A 129 7.84 1.32 -12.49
CA SER A 129 6.46 1.78 -12.38
C SER A 129 5.98 2.48 -13.64
N LYS A 130 4.76 2.14 -14.09
CA LYS A 130 4.08 2.78 -15.22
C LYS A 130 3.49 4.15 -14.86
N CYS A 131 3.20 4.37 -13.58
CA CYS A 131 2.72 5.64 -13.05
C CYS A 131 3.69 6.17 -11.99
N ARG A 132 3.71 7.49 -11.78
CA ARG A 132 4.51 8.07 -10.70
C ARG A 132 3.96 7.63 -9.35
N LEU A 133 4.86 7.36 -8.40
CA LEU A 133 4.52 6.92 -7.05
C LEU A 133 5.15 7.83 -5.99
N ALA A 134 4.44 8.00 -4.87
CA ALA A 134 5.02 8.50 -3.62
C ALA A 134 4.42 7.74 -2.43
N ILE A 135 5.28 6.98 -1.73
CA ILE A 135 4.90 6.04 -0.68
C ILE A 135 5.62 6.45 0.63
N PRO A 136 4.90 7.09 1.57
CA PRO A 136 5.47 7.47 2.87
C PRO A 136 5.77 6.25 3.73
N ALA A 137 6.87 6.30 4.46
CA ALA A 137 7.28 5.32 5.45
C ALA A 137 8.01 6.02 6.61
N TRP A 138 8.07 5.38 7.77
CA TRP A 138 8.87 5.87 8.91
C TRP A 138 10.27 5.26 8.87
N ASN A 139 11.32 6.08 8.93
CA ASN A 139 12.69 5.61 9.11
C ASN A 139 13.03 5.63 10.61
N PRO A 140 13.16 4.46 11.27
CA PRO A 140 13.39 4.40 12.71
C PRO A 140 14.80 4.85 13.12
N ILE A 141 15.80 4.69 12.25
CA ILE A 141 17.19 5.06 12.54
C ILE A 141 17.35 6.58 12.48
N ALA A 142 16.83 7.19 11.42
CA ALA A 142 16.90 8.63 11.24
C ALA A 142 15.87 9.40 12.08
N GLN A 143 14.84 8.72 12.60
CA GLN A 143 13.67 9.33 13.25
C GLN A 143 12.97 10.36 12.36
N THR A 144 12.90 10.09 11.05
CA THR A 144 12.25 10.96 10.07
C THR A 144 11.33 10.19 9.15
N VAL A 145 10.42 10.90 8.49
CA VAL A 145 9.66 10.35 7.36
C VAL A 145 10.61 10.13 6.18
N TYR A 146 10.53 8.94 5.59
CA TYR A 146 11.13 8.63 4.30
C TYR A 146 10.01 8.48 3.27
N ILE A 147 10.20 9.03 2.06
CA ILE A 147 9.21 8.91 0.99
C ILE A 147 9.86 8.18 -0.17
N TYR A 148 9.50 6.92 -0.35
CA TYR A 148 9.86 6.16 -1.54
C TYR A 148 9.13 6.73 -2.74
N LYS A 149 9.86 7.16 -3.77
CA LYS A 149 9.24 7.82 -4.92
C LYS A 149 9.90 7.50 -6.25
N THR A 150 9.09 7.41 -7.30
CA THR A 150 9.61 7.46 -8.68
C THR A 150 10.25 8.81 -8.96
N ALA A 151 11.06 8.91 -10.01
CA ALA A 151 11.72 10.16 -10.35
C ALA A 151 10.73 11.22 -10.87
N HIS A 152 10.39 12.19 -10.02
CA HIS A 152 9.51 13.32 -10.38
C HIS A 152 10.26 14.52 -10.96
N HIS A 153 11.60 14.51 -10.88
CA HIS A 153 12.49 15.56 -11.37
C HIS A 153 13.85 14.93 -11.75
N PRO A 154 14.61 15.47 -12.73
CA PRO A 154 15.92 14.93 -13.11
C PRO A 154 16.90 14.74 -11.95
N ARG A 155 16.79 15.57 -10.90
CA ARG A 155 17.62 15.50 -9.68
C ARG A 155 17.12 14.49 -8.63
N LEU A 156 15.89 13.99 -8.74
CA LEU A 156 15.25 13.14 -7.72
C LEU A 156 15.22 11.67 -8.18
N ARG A 157 16.40 11.06 -8.40
CA ARG A 157 16.55 9.67 -8.89
C ARG A 157 17.08 8.73 -7.81
N ASN A 158 16.64 8.86 -6.57
CA ASN A 158 17.23 8.10 -5.46
C ASN A 158 16.64 6.68 -5.36
N ASP A 159 15.32 6.53 -5.52
CA ASP A 159 14.65 5.26 -5.18
C ASP A 159 14.40 4.32 -6.37
N TYR A 160 14.79 4.69 -7.59
CA TYR A 160 14.47 3.88 -8.79
C TYR A 160 15.03 2.45 -8.74
N LYS A 161 16.06 2.21 -7.91
CA LYS A 161 16.67 0.89 -7.68
C LYS A 161 16.07 0.13 -6.51
N SER A 162 15.31 0.80 -5.65
CA SER A 162 14.72 0.20 -4.45
C SER A 162 13.66 -0.81 -4.86
N LEU A 163 13.63 -1.95 -4.17
CA LEU A 163 12.62 -2.99 -4.41
C LEU A 163 11.25 -2.49 -3.97
N VAL A 164 10.22 -2.82 -4.75
CA VAL A 164 8.83 -2.50 -4.43
C VAL A 164 8.39 -3.19 -3.14
N VAL A 165 8.88 -4.42 -2.90
CA VAL A 165 8.62 -5.18 -1.67
C VAL A 165 9.13 -4.43 -0.44
N ASP A 166 10.32 -3.83 -0.50
CA ASP A 166 10.91 -3.10 0.62
C ASP A 166 10.11 -1.83 0.93
N ALA A 167 9.69 -1.09 -0.11
CA ALA A 167 8.82 0.06 0.04
C ALA A 167 7.45 -0.33 0.65
N ALA A 168 6.87 -1.44 0.20
CA ALA A 168 5.60 -1.98 0.71
C ALA A 168 5.70 -2.43 2.18
N LEU A 169 6.80 -3.07 2.57
CA LEU A 169 7.07 -3.44 3.96
C LEU A 169 7.29 -2.19 4.83
N ALA A 170 8.09 -1.23 4.36
CA ALA A 170 8.42 -0.04 5.12
C ALA A 170 7.18 0.85 5.39
N THR A 171 6.26 0.98 4.42
CA THR A 171 5.03 1.77 4.60
C THR A 171 4.00 1.06 5.48
N SER A 172 3.97 -0.28 5.49
CA SER A 172 3.01 -1.08 6.25
C SER A 172 3.49 -1.44 7.67
N ALA A 173 4.77 -1.24 7.98
CA ALA A 173 5.34 -1.48 9.28
C ALA A 173 4.80 -0.47 10.33
N ALA A 174 3.79 -0.89 11.09
CA ALA A 174 3.36 -0.17 12.28
C ALA A 174 4.42 -0.30 13.39
N PRO A 175 4.94 0.80 13.97
CA PRO A 175 5.78 0.76 15.17
C PRO A 175 5.04 0.05 16.33
N THR A 176 5.76 -0.65 17.20
CA THR A 176 5.25 -1.11 18.52
C THR A 176 6.02 -0.44 19.63
#